data_AF-A0A956JZV8-F1
#
_entry.id   AF-A0A956JZV8-F1
#
_cell.length_a   1.000
_cell.length_b   1.000
_cell.length_c   1.000
_cell.angle_alpha   90.00
_cell.angle_beta   90.00
_cell.angle_gamma   90.00
#
_symmetry.space_group_name_H-M   'P 1'
#
loop_
_entity.id
_entity.type
_entity.pdbx_description
1 polymer ?
#
loop_
_entity_poly.entity_id
_entity_poly.type
_entity_poly.pdbx_seq_one_letter_code
_entity_poly.pdbx_strand_id
1 'polypeptide(L)'
;KPGTATAAAIIGTLVGPALIMTGAALSGRDSGDDALESGLYWAGAMGLMLGPSAGHWYAGRTVTAGMGLRAAGATLAVAGAVGSFDKCFFVEEPCDDSGYLAMALLGAGAFVAGVAYDVATADDAAREWNRDHGFSVQVAPTAVRTGAGGVTPGVALAGTF
;
A
#
# COMPACT_ATOMS: atom_id res chain seq x y z
N LYS A 1 -17.01 -1.78 4.53
CA LYS A 1 -17.47 -0.69 3.61
C LYS A 1 -16.30 -0.31 2.69
N PRO A 2 -16.52 0.20 1.46
CA PRO A 2 -15.41 0.56 0.57
C PRO A 2 -14.45 1.57 1.21
N GLY A 3 -14.96 2.72 1.67
CA GLY A 3 -14.12 3.75 2.30
C GLY A 3 -13.33 3.31 3.54
N THR A 4 -13.75 2.25 4.25
CA THR A 4 -12.96 1.70 5.37
C THR A 4 -11.77 0.89 4.90
N ALA A 5 -11.89 0.20 3.75
CA ALA A 5 -10.79 -0.54 3.14
C ALA A 5 -9.69 0.41 2.62
N THR A 6 -10.08 1.48 1.94
CA THR A 6 -9.13 2.51 1.49
C THR A 6 -8.47 3.23 2.67
N ALA A 7 -9.23 3.59 3.71
CA ALA A 7 -8.66 4.17 4.93
C ALA A 7 -7.64 3.21 5.59
N ALA A 8 -7.96 1.91 5.66
CA ALA A 8 -7.02 0.91 6.18
C ALA A 8 -5.75 0.80 5.34
N ALA A 9 -5.84 0.83 4.01
CA ALA A 9 -4.67 0.79 3.12
C ALA A 9 -3.79 2.05 3.28
N ILE A 10 -4.40 3.24 3.39
CA ILE A 10 -3.67 4.50 3.62
C ILE A 10 -2.97 4.47 4.98
N ILE A 11 -3.70 4.15 6.05
CA ILE A 11 -3.13 4.09 7.40
C ILE A 11 -2.00 3.06 7.44
N GLY A 12 -2.21 1.88 6.87
CA GLY A 12 -1.19 0.83 6.80
C GLY A 12 0.06 1.29 6.06
N THR A 13 -0.08 2.05 4.97
CA THR A 13 1.05 2.61 4.21
C THR A 13 1.91 3.56 5.05
N LEU A 14 1.31 4.29 5.99
CA LEU A 14 2.01 5.28 6.82
C LEU A 14 2.73 4.67 8.04
N VAL A 15 2.30 3.49 8.51
CA VAL A 15 2.92 2.83 9.69
C VAL A 15 4.39 2.54 9.45
N GLY A 16 4.73 2.01 8.27
CA GLY A 16 6.11 1.64 7.94
C GLY A 16 7.09 2.82 8.00
N PRO A 17 6.87 3.91 7.23
CA PRO A 17 7.68 5.12 7.29
C PRO A 17 7.74 5.74 8.68
N ALA A 18 6.61 5.77 9.41
CA ALA A 18 6.58 6.32 10.77
C ALA A 18 7.52 5.56 11.71
N LEU A 19 7.53 4.22 11.65
CA LEU A 19 8.41 3.39 12.47
C LEU A 19 9.89 3.55 12.07
N ILE A 20 10.20 3.65 10.78
CA ILE A 20 11.58 3.90 10.29
C ILE A 20 12.06 5.27 10.76
N MET A 21 11.25 6.33 10.59
CA MET A 21 11.59 7.67 11.07
C MET A 21 11.75 7.71 12.60
N THR A 22 10.93 6.94 13.33
CA THR A 22 11.08 6.81 14.78
C THR A 22 12.41 6.14 15.15
N GLY A 23 12.78 5.05 14.47
CA GLY A 23 14.09 4.40 14.65
C GLY A 23 15.25 5.36 14.37
N ALA A 24 15.21 6.08 13.25
CA ALA A 24 16.24 7.06 12.89
C ALA A 24 16.32 8.25 13.86
N ALA A 25 15.21 8.66 14.48
CA ALA A 25 15.21 9.69 15.51
C ALA A 25 15.79 9.21 16.85
N LEU A 26 15.86 7.89 17.06
CA LEU A 26 16.42 7.27 18.26
C LEU A 26 17.90 6.89 18.09
N SER A 27 18.35 6.60 16.86
CA SER A 27 19.73 6.18 16.54
C SER A 27 20.83 7.19 16.88
N GLY A 28 20.47 8.44 17.15
CA GLY A 28 21.40 9.51 17.55
C GLY A 28 21.43 9.80 19.06
N ARG A 29 20.72 9.02 19.88
CA ARG A 29 20.75 9.16 21.35
C ARG A 29 21.65 8.07 21.93
N ASP A 30 22.54 8.43 22.87
CA ASP A 30 23.39 7.52 23.69
C ASP A 30 22.57 6.61 24.64
N SER A 31 21.40 6.18 24.20
CA SER A 31 20.56 5.17 24.83
C SER A 31 20.98 3.83 24.24
N GLY A 32 21.65 2.98 25.02
CA GLY A 32 22.18 1.66 24.61
C GLY A 32 21.11 0.61 24.27
N ASP A 33 20.09 1.00 23.52
CA ASP A 33 18.91 0.22 23.15
C ASP A 33 18.93 -0.16 21.65
N ASP A 34 20.07 -0.67 21.15
CA ASP A 34 20.25 -1.12 19.76
C ASP A 34 19.15 -2.11 19.30
N ALA A 35 18.64 -2.92 20.24
CA ALA A 35 17.56 -3.86 19.98
C ALA A 35 16.22 -3.18 19.65
N LEU A 36 15.93 -2.04 20.28
CA LEU A 36 14.72 -1.26 20.01
C LEU A 36 14.82 -0.58 18.64
N GLU A 37 15.97 0.02 18.34
CA GLU A 37 16.22 0.65 17.03
C GLU A 37 16.09 -0.37 15.90
N SER A 38 16.80 -1.49 16.00
CA SER A 38 16.72 -2.57 15.01
C SER A 38 15.30 -3.10 14.87
N GLY A 39 14.59 -3.28 15.99
CA GLY A 39 13.19 -3.69 16.02
C GLY A 39 12.27 -2.71 15.27
N LEU A 40 12.48 -1.41 15.42
CA LEU A 40 11.71 -0.37 14.74
C LEU A 40 11.95 -0.35 13.22
N TYR A 41 13.19 -0.56 12.77
CA TYR A 41 13.47 -0.67 11.33
C TYR A 41 12.83 -1.91 10.72
N TRP A 42 12.94 -3.07 11.40
CA TRP A 42 12.30 -4.30 10.93
C TRP A 42 10.77 -4.18 10.91
N ALA A 43 10.19 -3.65 11.98
CA ALA A 43 8.75 -3.40 12.04
C ALA A 43 8.31 -2.40 10.96
N GLY A 44 9.11 -1.36 10.72
CA GLY A 44 8.87 -0.38 9.67
C GLY A 44 8.94 -0.97 8.26
N ALA A 45 9.94 -1.81 7.98
CA ALA A 45 10.07 -2.53 6.73
C ALA A 45 8.88 -3.48 6.50
N MET A 46 8.46 -4.23 7.53
CA MET A 46 7.26 -5.06 7.47
C MET A 46 6.00 -4.21 7.25
N GLY A 47 5.90 -3.06 7.92
CA GLY A 47 4.81 -2.10 7.72
C GLY A 47 4.73 -1.58 6.28
N LEU A 48 5.85 -1.25 5.65
CA LEU A 48 5.91 -0.87 4.23
C LEU A 48 5.52 -2.04 3.31
N MET A 49 5.95 -3.25 3.66
CA MET A 49 5.75 -4.46 2.87
C MET A 49 4.34 -5.06 3.00
N LEU A 50 3.62 -4.77 4.08
CA LEU A 50 2.32 -5.38 4.36
C LEU A 50 1.18 -4.37 4.50
N GLY A 51 1.48 -3.18 5.02
CA GLY A 51 0.50 -2.14 5.35
C GLY A 51 -0.42 -1.73 4.20
N PRO A 52 0.08 -1.45 2.98
CA PRO A 52 -0.77 -1.14 1.83
C PRO A 52 -1.86 -2.19 1.55
N SER A 53 -1.61 -3.47 1.86
CA SER A 53 -2.56 -4.56 1.65
C SER A 53 -3.62 -4.67 2.74
N ALA A 54 -3.57 -3.87 3.80
CA ALA A 54 -4.53 -3.93 4.90
C ALA A 54 -5.98 -3.74 4.42
N GLY A 55 -6.21 -2.93 3.38
CA GLY A 55 -7.53 -2.77 2.76
C GLY A 55 -8.05 -4.05 2.11
N HIS A 56 -7.16 -4.84 1.48
CA HIS A 56 -7.49 -6.13 0.89
C HIS A 56 -7.72 -7.21 1.96
N TRP A 57 -6.94 -7.20 3.04
CA TRP A 57 -7.17 -8.09 4.19
C TRP A 57 -8.51 -7.84 4.86
N TYR A 58 -8.92 -6.58 4.98
CA TYR A 58 -10.27 -6.22 5.43
C TYR A 58 -11.35 -6.82 4.52
N ALA A 59 -11.08 -6.94 3.21
CA ALA A 59 -11.95 -7.59 2.24
C ALA A 59 -11.71 -9.11 2.07
N GLY A 60 -10.99 -9.75 3.01
CA GLY A 60 -10.76 -11.20 3.00
C GLY A 60 -9.69 -11.71 2.04
N ARG A 61 -8.98 -10.83 1.31
CA ARG A 61 -7.93 -11.22 0.36
C ARG A 61 -6.54 -11.14 0.98
N THR A 62 -5.94 -12.28 1.31
CA THR A 62 -4.65 -12.36 2.00
C THR A 62 -3.44 -12.04 1.11
N VAL A 63 -3.52 -12.36 -0.18
CA VAL A 63 -2.44 -12.13 -1.17
C VAL A 63 -2.95 -11.19 -2.26
N THR A 64 -2.16 -10.18 -2.59
CA THR A 64 -2.49 -9.18 -3.62
C THR A 64 -1.39 -9.10 -4.68
N ALA A 65 -1.76 -8.65 -5.89
CA ALA A 65 -0.76 -8.37 -6.93
C ALA A 65 0.21 -7.26 -6.49
N GLY A 66 -0.26 -6.28 -5.71
CA GLY A 66 0.57 -5.22 -5.14
C GLY A 66 1.61 -5.74 -4.15
N MET A 67 1.33 -6.79 -3.36
CA MET A 67 2.35 -7.48 -2.54
C MET A 67 3.42 -8.14 -3.42
N GLY A 68 3.02 -8.78 -4.52
CA GLY A 68 3.95 -9.40 -5.46
C GLY A 68 4.89 -8.38 -6.10
N LEU A 69 4.34 -7.25 -6.56
CA LEU A 69 5.12 -6.14 -7.11
C LEU A 69 6.07 -5.53 -6.08
N ARG A 70 5.63 -5.38 -4.83
CA ARG A 70 6.49 -4.90 -3.74
C ARG A 70 7.59 -5.88 -3.40
N ALA A 71 7.32 -7.18 -3.37
CA ALA A 71 8.35 -8.19 -3.13
C ALA A 71 9.42 -8.14 -4.23
N ALA A 72 9.00 -8.21 -5.49
CA ALA A 72 9.91 -8.16 -6.63
C ALA A 72 10.69 -6.84 -6.69
N GLY A 73 9.99 -5.72 -6.47
CA GLY A 73 10.58 -4.39 -6.43
C GLY A 73 11.60 -4.23 -5.30
N ALA A 74 11.29 -4.70 -4.09
CA ALA A 74 12.21 -4.68 -2.96
C ALA A 74 13.45 -5.54 -3.22
N THR A 75 13.29 -6.75 -3.75
CA THR A 75 14.42 -7.61 -4.13
C THR A 75 15.30 -6.94 -5.17
N LEU A 76 14.71 -6.34 -6.21
CA LEU A 76 15.46 -5.66 -7.25
C LEU A 76 16.16 -4.39 -6.71
N ALA A 77 15.49 -3.65 -5.83
CA ALA A 77 16.03 -2.46 -5.19
C ALA A 77 17.25 -2.79 -4.33
N VAL A 78 17.14 -3.82 -3.48
CA VAL A 78 18.22 -4.28 -2.61
C VAL A 78 19.37 -4.86 -3.43
N ALA A 79 19.10 -5.67 -4.45
CA ALA A 79 20.14 -6.23 -5.31
C ALA A 79 20.91 -5.14 -6.06
N GLY A 80 20.21 -4.12 -6.57
CA GLY A 80 20.83 -2.96 -7.20
C GLY A 80 21.69 -2.17 -6.22
N ALA A 81 21.18 -1.89 -5.01
CA ALA A 81 21.92 -1.17 -3.98
C ALA A 81 23.20 -1.91 -3.57
N VAL A 82 23.09 -3.20 -3.23
CA VAL A 82 24.25 -4.04 -2.83
C VAL A 82 25.27 -4.12 -3.97
N GLY A 83 24.83 -4.31 -5.21
CA GLY A 83 25.72 -4.38 -6.36
C GLY A 83 26.47 -3.07 -6.65
N SER A 84 25.83 -1.91 -6.45
CA SER A 84 26.49 -0.60 -6.55
C SER A 84 27.54 -0.42 -5.44
N PHE A 85 27.20 -0.80 -4.19
CA PHE A 85 28.16 -0.77 -3.08
C PHE A 85 29.38 -1.67 -3.35
N ASP A 86 29.17 -2.91 -3.79
CA ASP A 86 30.28 -3.85 -4.02
C ASP A 86 31.26 -3.36 -5.08
N LYS A 87 30.76 -2.73 -6.15
CA LYS A 87 31.56 -2.24 -7.26
C LYS A 87 32.33 -0.97 -6.94
N CYS A 88 31.75 -0.04 -6.19
CA CYS A 88 32.43 1.22 -5.87
C CYS A 88 33.27 1.19 -4.59
N PHE A 89 33.07 0.24 -3.67
CA PHE A 89 33.87 0.15 -2.44
C PHE A 89 35.01 -0.88 -2.48
N PHE A 90 34.86 -1.99 -3.21
CA PHE A 90 35.84 -3.09 -3.16
C PHE A 90 36.69 -3.27 -4.42
N VAL A 91 36.32 -2.65 -5.55
CA VAL A 91 37.03 -2.82 -6.83
C VAL A 91 37.47 -1.46 -7.36
N GLU A 92 38.78 -1.27 -7.51
CA GLU A 92 39.42 -0.01 -7.93
C GLU A 92 38.92 0.53 -9.30
N GLU A 93 39.01 1.85 -9.44
CA GLU A 93 38.44 2.71 -10.49
C GLU A 93 38.75 2.33 -11.96
N PRO A 94 37.88 2.73 -12.92
CA PRO A 94 36.70 3.59 -12.72
C PRO A 94 35.41 2.81 -12.39
N CYS A 95 34.66 3.28 -11.38
CA CYS A 95 33.37 2.71 -11.01
C CYS A 95 32.29 3.13 -12.02
N ASP A 96 31.74 2.16 -12.76
CA ASP A 96 30.50 2.33 -13.54
C ASP A 96 29.40 1.51 -12.85
N ASP A 97 28.61 2.19 -12.01
CA ASP A 97 27.50 1.61 -11.25
C ASP A 97 26.12 1.93 -11.87
N SER A 98 26.11 2.55 -13.05
CA SER A 98 24.90 3.06 -13.71
C SER A 98 23.83 1.97 -13.88
N GLY A 99 24.25 0.74 -14.19
CA GLY A 99 23.36 -0.42 -14.30
C GLY A 99 22.75 -0.85 -12.94
N TYR A 100 23.53 -0.83 -11.88
CA TYR A 100 23.08 -1.20 -10.53
C TYR A 100 22.17 -0.13 -9.93
N LEU A 101 22.49 1.15 -10.14
CA LEU A 101 21.63 2.26 -9.78
C LEU A 101 20.30 2.22 -10.54
N ALA A 102 20.33 1.92 -11.85
CA ALA A 102 19.11 1.74 -12.64
C ALA A 102 18.26 0.58 -12.11
N MET A 103 18.87 -0.56 -11.76
CA MET A 103 18.15 -1.67 -11.10
C MET A 103 17.54 -1.22 -9.76
N ALA A 104 18.28 -0.47 -8.94
CA ALA A 104 17.80 0.02 -7.66
C ALA A 104 16.55 0.90 -7.82
N LEU A 105 16.60 1.85 -8.76
CA LEU A 105 15.50 2.76 -9.07
C LEU A 105 14.30 2.05 -9.69
N LEU A 106 14.52 1.10 -10.60
CA LEU A 106 13.45 0.28 -11.18
C LEU A 106 12.77 -0.56 -10.09
N GLY A 107 13.54 -1.12 -9.16
CA GLY A 107 13.02 -1.85 -8.02
C GLY A 107 12.17 -0.97 -7.11
N ALA A 108 12.66 0.21 -6.75
CA ALA A 108 11.91 1.19 -5.97
C ALA A 108 10.62 1.64 -6.68
N GLY A 109 10.69 1.87 -7.99
CA GLY A 109 9.53 2.19 -8.82
C GLY A 109 8.47 1.09 -8.81
N ALA A 110 8.88 -0.17 -8.99
CA ALA A 110 7.98 -1.32 -8.92
C ALA A 110 7.36 -1.48 -7.52
N PHE A 111 8.13 -1.19 -6.47
CA PHE A 111 7.63 -1.19 -5.10
C PHE A 111 6.51 -0.14 -4.92
N VAL A 112 6.77 1.11 -5.31
CA VAL A 112 5.78 2.20 -5.21
C VAL A 112 4.56 1.91 -6.08
N ALA A 113 4.73 1.34 -7.27
CA ALA A 113 3.62 0.91 -8.11
C ALA A 113 2.75 -0.16 -7.42
N GLY A 114 3.37 -1.10 -6.71
CA GLY A 114 2.64 -2.09 -5.91
C GLY A 114 1.87 -1.49 -4.73
N VAL A 115 2.44 -0.48 -4.05
CA VAL A 115 1.72 0.31 -3.01
C VAL A 115 0.50 0.99 -3.63
N ALA A 116 0.70 1.73 -4.73
CA ALA A 116 -0.36 2.47 -5.40
C ALA A 116 -1.48 1.55 -5.90
N TYR A 117 -1.12 0.37 -6.42
CA TYR A 117 -2.08 -0.65 -6.83
C TYR A 117 -2.98 -1.11 -5.67
N ASP A 118 -2.39 -1.44 -4.52
CA ASP A 118 -3.17 -1.91 -3.37
C ASP A 118 -4.09 -0.81 -2.81
N VAL A 119 -3.62 0.44 -2.76
CA VAL A 119 -4.45 1.58 -2.32
C VAL A 119 -5.60 1.83 -3.30
N ALA A 120 -5.32 1.83 -4.61
CA ALA A 120 -6.33 2.12 -5.63
C ALA A 120 -7.40 1.03 -5.73
N THR A 121 -7.03 -0.23 -5.50
CA THR A 121 -7.94 -1.39 -5.67
C THR A 121 -8.57 -1.88 -4.36
N ALA A 122 -8.25 -1.27 -3.21
CA ALA A 122 -8.82 -1.62 -1.91
C ALA A 122 -10.36 -1.50 -1.88
N ASP A 123 -10.89 -0.41 -2.44
CA ASP A 123 -12.33 -0.17 -2.51
C ASP A 123 -13.06 -1.23 -3.35
N ASP A 124 -12.47 -1.61 -4.48
CA ASP A 124 -13.03 -2.61 -5.38
C ASP A 124 -13.04 -3.98 -4.73
N ALA A 125 -11.99 -4.35 -3.99
CA ALA A 125 -11.97 -5.58 -3.22
C ALA A 125 -13.10 -5.63 -2.19
N ALA A 126 -13.37 -4.53 -1.49
CA ALA A 126 -14.48 -4.47 -0.54
C ALA A 126 -15.86 -4.51 -1.22
N ARG A 127 -16.02 -3.87 -2.39
CA ARG A 127 -17.24 -3.96 -3.20
C ARG A 127 -17.47 -5.38 -3.71
N GLU A 128 -16.42 -6.04 -4.16
CA GLU A 128 -16.45 -7.42 -4.64
C GLU A 128 -16.82 -8.38 -3.51
N TRP A 129 -16.17 -8.28 -2.35
CA TRP A 129 -16.53 -9.06 -1.16
C TRP A 129 -18.00 -8.90 -0.78
N ASN A 130 -18.51 -7.67 -0.77
CA ASN A 130 -19.92 -7.40 -0.46
C ASN A 130 -20.86 -8.08 -1.48
N ARG A 131 -20.58 -7.98 -2.78
CA ARG A 131 -21.38 -8.63 -3.83
C ARG A 131 -21.41 -10.15 -3.65
N ASP A 132 -20.24 -10.74 -3.37
CA ASP A 132 -20.10 -12.20 -3.19
C ASP A 132 -20.86 -12.70 -1.95
N HIS A 133 -21.05 -11.84 -0.95
CA HIS A 133 -21.78 -12.13 0.29
C HIS A 133 -23.21 -11.62 0.28
N GLY A 134 -23.78 -11.34 -0.90
CA GLY A 134 -25.18 -10.96 -1.05
C GLY A 134 -25.51 -9.52 -0.67
N PHE A 135 -24.52 -8.71 -0.31
CA PHE A 135 -24.68 -7.29 -0.04
C PHE A 135 -24.55 -6.49 -1.33
N SER A 136 -25.68 -6.12 -1.91
CA SER A 136 -25.72 -5.23 -3.07
C SER A 136 -26.58 -4.01 -2.77
N VAL A 137 -26.08 -2.81 -3.06
CA VAL A 137 -26.86 -1.57 -3.00
C VAL A 137 -26.75 -0.90 -4.35
N GLN A 138 -27.89 -0.71 -5.00
CA GLN A 138 -28.02 0.06 -6.22
C GLN A 138 -28.69 1.39 -5.90
N VAL A 139 -28.10 2.45 -6.43
CA VAL A 139 -28.63 3.81 -6.35
C VAL A 139 -29.17 4.15 -7.73
N ALA A 140 -30.47 4.39 -7.83
CA ALA A 140 -31.11 4.74 -9.09
C ALA A 140 -31.73 6.14 -8.98
N PRO A 141 -31.51 7.05 -9.96
CA PRO A 141 -32.29 8.26 -10.07
C PRO A 141 -33.76 7.89 -10.22
N THR A 142 -34.63 8.53 -9.44
CA THR A 142 -36.08 8.32 -9.54
C THR A 142 -36.82 9.65 -9.67
N ALA A 143 -38.01 9.59 -10.23
CA ALA A 143 -38.90 10.72 -10.41
C ALA A 143 -40.17 10.43 -9.60
N VAL A 144 -40.42 11.20 -8.54
CA VAL A 144 -41.59 11.02 -7.69
C VAL A 144 -42.65 12.03 -8.10
N ARG A 145 -43.86 11.55 -8.41
CA ARG A 145 -45.00 12.43 -8.69
C ARG A 145 -45.53 13.01 -7.38
N THR A 146 -45.76 14.32 -7.36
CA THR A 146 -46.39 15.05 -6.25
C THR A 146 -47.84 15.42 -6.61
N GLY A 147 -48.69 15.61 -5.58
CA GLY A 147 -50.15 15.72 -5.71
C GLY A 147 -50.70 16.86 -6.57
N ALA A 148 -49.85 17.77 -7.07
CA ALA A 148 -50.23 18.88 -7.95
C ALA A 148 -49.79 18.69 -9.42
N GLY A 149 -49.40 17.46 -9.82
CA GLY A 149 -48.88 17.19 -11.18
C GLY A 149 -47.39 17.52 -11.35
N GLY A 150 -46.71 17.89 -10.26
CA GLY A 150 -45.27 18.09 -10.25
C GLY A 150 -44.50 16.78 -10.24
N VAL A 151 -43.31 16.79 -10.82
CA VAL A 151 -42.33 15.70 -10.71
C VAL A 151 -41.15 16.23 -9.91
N THR A 152 -40.83 15.58 -8.80
CA THR A 152 -39.66 15.91 -7.99
C THR A 152 -38.57 14.87 -8.24
N PRO A 153 -37.35 15.29 -8.62
CA PRO A 153 -36.22 14.36 -8.71
C PRO A 153 -35.91 13.79 -7.33
N GLY A 154 -35.63 12.51 -7.28
CA GLY A 154 -35.28 11.78 -6.06
C GLY A 154 -34.25 10.71 -6.33
N VAL A 155 -33.85 10.02 -5.26
CA VAL A 155 -32.92 8.90 -5.30
C VAL A 155 -33.59 7.69 -4.68
N ALA A 156 -33.62 6.58 -5.42
CA ALA A 156 -34.08 5.29 -4.92
C ALA A 156 -32.87 4.44 -4.51
N LEU A 157 -33.01 3.75 -3.39
CA LEU A 157 -32.06 2.74 -2.92
C LEU A 157 -32.75 1.39 -3.05
N ALA A 158 -32.15 0.48 -3.82
CA ALA A 158 -32.55 -0.91 -3.90
C ALA A 158 -31.38 -1.78 -3.47
N GLY A 159 -31.63 -2.90 -2.80
CA GLY A 159 -30.53 -3.74 -2.38
C GLY A 159 -30.94 -5.06 -1.75
N THR A 160 -29.93 -5.90 -1.59
CA THR A 160 -29.96 -7.16 -0.85
C THR A 160 -29.00 -7.02 0.33
N PHE A 161 -29.43 -7.50 1.50
CA PHE A 161 -28.72 -7.39 2.78
C PHE A 161 -28.76 -8.72 3.53
#